data_AF-R9IDW3-F1
#
_entry.id   AF-R9IDW3-F1
#
_cell.length_a   1.000
_cell.length_b   1.000
_cell.length_c   1.000
_cell.angle_alpha   90.00
_cell.angle_beta   90.00
_cell.angle_gamma   90.00
#
_symmetry.space_group_name_H-M   'P 1'
#
loop_
_entity.id
_entity.type
_entity.pdbx_description
1 polymer ?
#
loop_
_entity_poly.entity_id
_entity_poly.type
_entity_poly.pdbx_seq_one_letter_code
_entity_poly.pdbx_strand_id
1 'polypeptide(L)'
;MYQPLQLLNNYTEKGDISWQELDLARMLYRRQHKLPDWLYLTNNEAFYAFRCKGIITQEETDQNFKSQIMFISYMLSVLASWRISKQVYHFEPEMEELLYSQASEELLLPVEVLKNMPYSCIYFESPNLYENQFHGFFACFDIIEDMELLKFVILHNDGEVVDIHSIELKSGQTLKECMTTLLKIQYSSQDVDKELDYSLIVVEKMLQLVLYVCAENADIQNADPGRNTVKPKAIRNIKDKYREISRWDVGNNVIKRIRNHKKAHNTTTLAETDKEENNDQTASPIERHHVTPHVRRGHWQSYWVGKKDGSEERRLVLRWKHFIYVNADGPDALPVTINCIQK
;
A
#
# COMPACT_ATOMS: atom_id res chain seq x y z
N MET A 1 3.31 9.37 -22.38
CA MET A 1 2.01 9.46 -21.68
C MET A 1 2.21 8.83 -20.30
N TYR A 2 1.47 9.21 -19.26
CA TYR A 2 1.67 8.64 -17.92
C TYR A 2 1.33 7.14 -17.92
N GLN A 3 2.22 6.29 -17.40
CA GLN A 3 2.18 4.83 -17.63
C GLN A 3 0.89 4.16 -17.14
N PRO A 4 0.37 4.42 -15.93
CA PRO A 4 -0.95 3.91 -15.52
C PRO A 4 -2.10 4.26 -16.47
N LEU A 5 -2.07 5.43 -17.11
CA LEU A 5 -3.07 5.81 -18.12
C LEU A 5 -2.84 5.10 -19.45
N GLN A 6 -1.59 4.82 -19.82
CA GLN A 6 -1.30 3.99 -21.00
C GLN A 6 -1.84 2.58 -20.79
N LEU A 7 -1.56 1.97 -19.63
CA LEU A 7 -2.09 0.66 -19.26
C LEU A 7 -3.62 0.62 -19.32
N LEU A 8 -4.29 1.63 -18.75
CA LEU A 8 -5.74 1.82 -18.85
C LEU A 8 -6.23 1.79 -20.31
N ASN A 9 -5.64 2.61 -21.18
CA ASN A 9 -6.04 2.70 -22.58
C ASN A 9 -5.81 1.37 -23.32
N ASN A 10 -4.65 0.74 -23.09
CA ASN A 10 -4.28 -0.53 -23.73
C ASN A 10 -5.28 -1.64 -23.39
N TYR A 11 -5.68 -1.79 -22.12
CA TYR A 11 -6.65 -2.82 -21.73
C TYR A 11 -8.09 -2.48 -22.11
N THR A 12 -8.42 -1.18 -22.25
CA THR A 12 -9.71 -0.77 -22.81
C THR A 12 -9.82 -1.20 -24.28
N GLU A 13 -8.74 -1.04 -25.05
CA GLU A 13 -8.66 -1.47 -26.44
C GLU A 13 -8.66 -3.00 -26.56
N LYS A 14 -7.83 -3.71 -25.77
CA LYS A 14 -7.79 -5.17 -25.76
C LYS A 14 -9.13 -5.81 -25.38
N GLY A 15 -9.87 -5.19 -24.47
CA GLY A 15 -11.17 -5.69 -24.05
C GLY A 15 -12.27 -5.51 -25.08
N ASP A 16 -12.13 -4.55 -26.01
CA ASP A 16 -13.21 -4.12 -26.90
C ASP A 16 -14.54 -3.95 -26.15
N ILE A 17 -14.52 -3.31 -24.98
CA ILE A 17 -15.71 -2.94 -24.21
C ILE A 17 -15.56 -1.50 -23.76
N SER A 18 -16.55 -0.67 -24.07
CA SER A 18 -16.59 0.72 -23.62
C SER A 18 -16.89 0.83 -22.13
N TRP A 19 -16.49 1.93 -21.51
CA TRP A 19 -16.77 2.19 -20.09
C TRP A 19 -18.26 2.23 -19.76
N GLN A 20 -19.09 2.67 -20.71
CA GLN A 20 -20.55 2.70 -20.57
C GLN A 20 -21.15 1.29 -20.62
N GLU A 21 -20.61 0.41 -21.47
CA GLU A 21 -21.01 -1.00 -21.50
C GLU A 21 -20.62 -1.73 -20.21
N LEU A 22 -19.40 -1.49 -19.69
CA LEU A 22 -18.97 -2.03 -18.39
C LEU A 22 -19.87 -1.56 -17.25
N ASP A 23 -20.20 -0.27 -17.19
CA ASP A 23 -21.05 0.27 -16.13
C ASP A 23 -22.49 -0.25 -16.23
N LEU A 24 -23.03 -0.40 -17.44
CA LEU A 24 -24.35 -1.02 -17.65
C LEU A 24 -24.36 -2.49 -17.22
N ALA A 25 -23.36 -3.27 -17.63
CA ALA A 25 -23.23 -4.68 -17.26
C ALA A 25 -23.13 -4.85 -15.75
N ARG A 26 -22.33 -4.00 -15.08
CA ARG A 26 -22.23 -3.92 -13.62
C ARG A 26 -23.60 -3.68 -12.98
N MET A 27 -24.35 -2.68 -13.45
CA MET A 27 -25.69 -2.39 -12.92
C MET A 27 -26.66 -3.57 -13.11
N LEU A 28 -26.58 -4.27 -14.24
CA LEU A 28 -27.41 -5.45 -14.51
C LEU A 28 -27.03 -6.63 -13.61
N TYR A 29 -25.74 -6.89 -13.45
CA TYR A 29 -25.23 -7.96 -12.58
C TYR A 29 -25.69 -7.77 -11.13
N ARG A 30 -25.60 -6.55 -10.60
CA ARG A 30 -26.00 -6.22 -9.22
C ARG A 30 -27.50 -6.31 -8.93
N ARG A 31 -28.36 -6.36 -9.95
CA ARG A 31 -29.80 -6.63 -9.74
C ARG A 31 -30.06 -8.06 -9.27
N GLN A 32 -29.15 -8.97 -9.59
CA GLN A 32 -29.24 -10.40 -9.28
C GLN A 32 -28.28 -10.81 -8.16
N HIS A 33 -27.20 -10.07 -7.98
CA HIS A 33 -26.14 -10.37 -7.01
C HIS A 33 -25.94 -9.16 -6.09
N LYS A 34 -26.13 -9.33 -4.78
CA LYS A 34 -25.87 -8.25 -3.81
C LYS A 34 -24.37 -8.17 -3.56
N LEU A 35 -23.77 -7.04 -3.96
CA LEU A 35 -22.35 -6.75 -3.73
C LEU A 35 -22.21 -5.46 -2.91
N PRO A 36 -21.12 -5.32 -2.13
CA PRO A 36 -20.90 -4.09 -1.36
C PRO A 36 -20.73 -2.85 -2.22
N ASP A 37 -21.32 -1.73 -1.78
CA ASP A 37 -21.26 -0.45 -2.51
C ASP A 37 -19.87 0.19 -2.51
N TRP A 38 -19.00 -0.21 -1.58
CA TRP A 38 -17.62 0.26 -1.52
C TRP A 38 -16.74 -0.32 -2.65
N LEU A 39 -17.22 -1.34 -3.38
CA LEU A 39 -16.60 -1.83 -4.60
C LEU A 39 -17.17 -1.10 -5.83
N TYR A 40 -16.28 -0.59 -6.67
CA TYR A 40 -16.68 -0.04 -7.96
C TYR A 40 -17.01 -1.14 -8.96
N LEU A 41 -16.03 -1.96 -9.39
CA LEU A 41 -16.24 -3.03 -10.36
C LEU A 41 -15.42 -4.26 -9.97
N THR A 42 -16.07 -5.41 -9.87
CA THR A 42 -15.44 -6.71 -9.56
C THR A 42 -14.96 -7.43 -10.82
N ASN A 43 -14.06 -8.40 -10.67
CA ASN A 43 -13.65 -9.28 -11.77
C ASN A 43 -14.84 -10.00 -12.43
N ASN A 44 -15.79 -10.48 -11.63
CA ASN A 44 -16.98 -11.17 -12.13
C ASN A 44 -17.91 -10.24 -12.90
N GLU A 45 -18.06 -8.99 -12.46
CA GLU A 45 -18.84 -7.98 -13.20
C GLU A 45 -18.18 -7.62 -14.53
N ALA A 46 -16.85 -7.48 -14.56
CA ALA A 46 -16.10 -7.26 -15.80
C ALA A 46 -16.25 -8.45 -16.76
N PHE A 47 -16.09 -9.68 -16.28
CA PHE A 47 -16.27 -10.90 -17.09
C PHE A 47 -17.72 -11.04 -17.59
N TYR A 48 -18.70 -10.68 -16.77
CA TYR A 48 -20.11 -10.66 -17.17
C TYR A 48 -20.37 -9.67 -18.32
N ALA A 49 -19.67 -8.54 -18.36
CA ALA A 49 -19.79 -7.59 -19.47
C ALA A 49 -19.38 -8.20 -20.82
N PHE A 50 -18.33 -9.03 -20.85
CA PHE A 50 -17.94 -9.77 -22.07
C PHE A 50 -19.04 -10.72 -22.55
N ARG A 51 -19.75 -11.38 -21.61
CA ARG A 51 -20.90 -12.22 -21.94
C ARG A 51 -22.07 -11.40 -22.47
N CYS A 52 -22.38 -10.26 -21.86
CA CYS A 52 -23.43 -9.35 -22.35
C CYS A 52 -23.15 -8.83 -23.76
N LYS A 53 -21.88 -8.55 -24.07
CA LYS A 53 -21.46 -8.10 -25.41
C LYS A 53 -21.39 -9.24 -26.44
N GLY A 54 -21.45 -10.49 -26.01
CA GLY A 54 -21.34 -11.66 -26.88
C GLY A 54 -19.91 -11.98 -27.33
N ILE A 55 -18.89 -11.40 -26.67
CA ILE A 55 -17.47 -11.71 -26.96
C ILE A 55 -17.12 -13.13 -26.51
N ILE A 56 -17.73 -13.58 -25.40
CA ILE A 56 -17.58 -14.94 -24.88
C ILE A 56 -18.95 -15.57 -24.64
N THR A 57 -19.12 -16.79 -25.11
CA THR A 57 -20.37 -17.56 -24.96
C THR A 57 -20.24 -18.58 -23.82
N GLN A 58 -21.37 -19.13 -23.37
CA GLN A 58 -21.35 -20.21 -22.38
C GLN A 58 -20.76 -21.52 -22.94
N GLU A 59 -20.90 -21.74 -24.24
CA GLU A 59 -20.45 -22.93 -24.95
C GLU A 59 -18.99 -22.85 -25.41
N GLU A 60 -18.31 -21.73 -25.17
CA GLU A 60 -16.89 -21.60 -25.50
C GLU A 60 -16.10 -22.76 -24.89
N THR A 61 -15.18 -23.36 -25.64
CA THR A 61 -14.38 -24.50 -25.20
C THR A 61 -12.88 -24.22 -25.25
N ASP A 62 -12.44 -23.19 -25.97
CA ASP A 62 -11.04 -22.78 -26.04
C ASP A 62 -10.60 -22.21 -24.69
N GLN A 63 -9.75 -22.98 -23.98
CA GLN A 63 -9.23 -22.61 -22.66
C GLN A 63 -8.25 -21.44 -22.72
N ASN A 64 -7.50 -21.29 -23.82
CA ASN A 64 -6.57 -20.18 -23.97
C ASN A 64 -7.35 -18.88 -24.15
N PHE A 65 -8.37 -18.90 -25.01
CA PHE A 65 -9.24 -17.75 -25.20
C PHE A 65 -9.97 -17.36 -23.90
N LYS A 66 -10.55 -18.34 -23.19
CA LYS A 66 -11.15 -18.11 -21.86
C LYS A 66 -10.18 -17.46 -20.88
N SER A 67 -8.96 -17.99 -20.80
CA SER A 67 -7.93 -17.47 -19.90
C SER A 67 -7.53 -16.04 -20.24
N GLN A 68 -7.43 -15.71 -21.53
CA GLN A 68 -7.19 -14.34 -21.99
C GLN A 68 -8.32 -13.40 -21.58
N ILE A 69 -9.58 -13.79 -21.79
CA ILE A 69 -10.74 -12.97 -21.40
C ILE A 69 -10.83 -12.81 -19.88
N MET A 70 -10.55 -13.86 -19.11
CA MET A 70 -10.48 -13.77 -17.64
C MET A 70 -9.39 -12.81 -17.18
N PHE A 71 -8.20 -12.86 -17.79
CA PHE A 71 -7.10 -11.96 -17.47
C PHE A 71 -7.43 -10.50 -17.83
N ILE A 72 -8.02 -10.26 -19.01
CA ILE A 72 -8.47 -8.90 -19.40
C ILE A 72 -9.57 -8.41 -18.46
N SER A 73 -10.51 -9.27 -18.06
CA SER A 73 -11.57 -8.93 -17.09
C SER A 73 -10.96 -8.52 -15.74
N TYR A 74 -9.94 -9.25 -15.29
CA TYR A 74 -9.22 -8.94 -14.07
C TYR A 74 -8.58 -7.55 -14.16
N MET A 75 -7.87 -7.27 -15.25
CA MET A 75 -7.22 -5.98 -15.46
C MET A 75 -8.25 -4.84 -15.56
N LEU A 76 -9.34 -5.05 -16.28
CA LEU A 76 -10.43 -4.07 -16.38
C LEU A 76 -11.08 -3.80 -15.00
N SER A 77 -11.25 -4.81 -14.14
CA SER A 77 -11.80 -4.59 -12.78
C SER A 77 -10.97 -3.60 -11.95
N VAL A 78 -9.64 -3.76 -11.97
CA VAL A 78 -8.69 -2.89 -11.27
C VAL A 78 -8.64 -1.52 -11.92
N LEU A 79 -8.46 -1.47 -13.23
CA LEU A 79 -8.28 -0.23 -13.98
C LEU A 79 -9.55 0.63 -13.97
N ALA A 80 -10.74 0.03 -14.09
CA ALA A 80 -12.01 0.73 -13.99
C ALA A 80 -12.23 1.29 -12.59
N SER A 81 -11.86 0.53 -11.54
CA SER A 81 -11.95 0.99 -10.15
C SER A 81 -11.02 2.17 -9.88
N TRP A 82 -9.77 2.12 -10.35
CA TRP A 82 -8.84 3.24 -10.25
C TRP A 82 -9.32 4.46 -11.06
N ARG A 83 -9.89 4.24 -12.25
CA ARG A 83 -10.34 5.30 -13.18
C ARG A 83 -11.30 6.31 -12.55
N ILE A 84 -12.07 5.89 -11.54
CA ILE A 84 -13.03 6.75 -10.83
C ILE A 84 -12.35 7.80 -9.97
N SER A 85 -11.30 7.41 -9.24
CA SER A 85 -10.63 8.26 -8.27
C SER A 85 -9.32 8.86 -8.81
N LYS A 86 -8.58 8.08 -9.63
CA LYS A 86 -7.25 8.37 -10.19
C LYS A 86 -6.28 8.91 -9.15
N GLN A 87 -6.26 8.27 -7.98
CA GLN A 87 -5.39 8.65 -6.87
C GLN A 87 -4.02 8.00 -7.07
N VAL A 88 -2.99 8.82 -6.98
CA VAL A 88 -1.58 8.43 -7.12
C VAL A 88 -0.84 8.91 -5.88
N TYR A 89 -0.20 7.99 -5.17
CA TYR A 89 0.65 8.27 -4.02
C TYR A 89 2.10 8.10 -4.42
N HIS A 90 2.89 9.15 -4.27
CA HIS A 90 4.33 9.16 -4.54
C HIS A 90 5.06 9.34 -3.22
N PHE A 91 5.80 8.33 -2.80
CA PHE A 91 6.54 8.39 -1.54
C PHE A 91 7.90 9.05 -1.75
N GLU A 92 8.34 9.78 -0.73
CA GLU A 92 9.73 10.19 -0.62
C GLU A 92 10.60 8.93 -0.56
N PRO A 93 11.69 8.82 -1.37
CA PRO A 93 12.48 7.59 -1.45
C PRO A 93 13.01 7.04 -0.12
N GLU A 94 13.47 7.90 0.80
CA GLU A 94 13.90 7.48 2.14
C GLU A 94 12.73 6.98 2.98
N MET A 95 11.51 7.48 2.74
CA MET A 95 10.30 6.98 3.40
C MET A 95 9.95 5.57 2.92
N GLU A 96 10.07 5.29 1.61
CA GLU A 96 9.87 3.94 1.09
C GLU A 96 10.83 2.95 1.74
N GLU A 97 12.14 3.25 1.72
CA GLU A 97 13.16 2.40 2.31
C GLU A 97 12.92 2.16 3.81
N LEU A 98 12.52 3.22 4.54
CA LEU A 98 12.21 3.12 5.96
C LEU A 98 11.04 2.18 6.23
N LEU A 99 10.00 2.22 5.40
CA LEU A 99 8.84 1.34 5.49
C LEU A 99 9.19 -0.09 5.06
N TYR A 100 9.93 -0.27 3.96
CA TYR A 100 10.37 -1.58 3.50
C TYR A 100 11.28 -2.27 4.51
N SER A 101 12.11 -1.53 5.25
CA SER A 101 12.93 -2.11 6.32
C SER A 101 12.11 -2.72 7.47
N GLN A 102 10.84 -2.35 7.60
CA GLN A 102 9.87 -2.91 8.56
C GLN A 102 9.06 -4.07 7.97
N ALA A 103 9.15 -4.34 6.67
CA ALA A 103 8.40 -5.42 6.01
C ALA A 103 8.69 -6.80 6.61
N SER A 104 9.91 -7.00 7.12
CA SER A 104 10.35 -8.23 7.80
C SER A 104 9.90 -8.37 9.27
N GLU A 105 9.27 -7.34 9.84
CA GLU A 105 8.68 -7.42 11.18
C GLU A 105 7.31 -8.13 11.09
N GLU A 106 6.91 -8.89 12.12
CA GLU A 106 5.65 -9.61 12.06
C GLU A 106 4.45 -8.65 11.91
N LEU A 107 3.81 -8.67 10.73
CA LEU A 107 2.58 -7.93 10.41
C LEU A 107 1.37 -8.52 11.16
N LEU A 108 1.40 -8.41 12.49
CA LEU A 108 0.33 -8.86 13.41
C LEU A 108 -0.88 -7.91 13.45
N LEU A 109 -0.94 -6.95 12.52
CA LEU A 109 -2.09 -6.06 12.38
C LEU A 109 -3.28 -6.86 11.86
N PRO A 110 -4.48 -6.66 12.45
CA PRO A 110 -5.68 -7.32 11.96
C PRO A 110 -6.11 -6.70 10.63
N VAL A 111 -6.74 -7.48 9.74
CA VAL A 111 -7.12 -7.02 8.39
C VAL A 111 -7.97 -5.76 8.36
N GLU A 112 -8.73 -5.50 9.44
CA GLU A 112 -9.64 -4.36 9.56
C GLU A 112 -8.93 -3.01 9.45
N VAL A 113 -7.60 -2.94 9.63
CA VAL A 113 -6.84 -1.70 9.38
C VAL A 113 -6.96 -1.21 7.94
N LEU A 114 -7.14 -2.13 6.98
CA LEU A 114 -7.27 -1.82 5.55
C LEU A 114 -8.62 -1.16 5.22
N LYS A 115 -9.63 -1.26 6.10
CA LYS A 115 -10.90 -0.53 5.93
C LYS A 115 -10.71 0.99 5.97
N ASN A 116 -9.57 1.47 6.45
CA ASN A 116 -9.20 2.90 6.40
C ASN A 116 -8.60 3.32 5.05
N MET A 117 -8.43 2.41 4.07
CA MET A 117 -7.94 2.78 2.74
C MET A 117 -8.90 3.79 2.11
N PRO A 118 -8.41 4.96 1.64
CA PRO A 118 -9.27 6.10 1.33
C PRO A 118 -10.15 5.91 0.08
N TYR A 119 -9.76 4.98 -0.79
CA TYR A 119 -10.49 4.65 -2.02
C TYR A 119 -10.40 3.15 -2.26
N SER A 120 -11.34 2.57 -2.98
CA SER A 120 -11.37 1.13 -3.29
C SER A 120 -10.18 0.67 -4.14
N CYS A 121 -9.62 1.59 -4.94
CA CYS A 121 -8.43 1.37 -5.72
C CYS A 121 -7.56 2.62 -5.76
N ILE A 122 -6.27 2.44 -5.50
CA ILE A 122 -5.25 3.49 -5.48
C ILE A 122 -3.99 3.01 -6.20
N TYR A 123 -3.21 3.94 -6.74
CA TYR A 123 -1.94 3.66 -7.38
C TYR A 123 -0.79 4.23 -6.54
N PHE A 124 0.28 3.46 -6.39
CA PHE A 124 1.53 3.87 -5.76
C PHE A 124 2.60 4.00 -6.85
N GLU A 125 3.26 5.14 -6.92
CA GLU A 125 4.55 5.26 -7.60
C GLU A 125 5.62 4.81 -6.61
N SER A 126 6.25 3.65 -6.87
CA SER A 126 7.13 2.99 -5.90
C SER A 126 8.35 2.35 -6.60
N PRO A 127 9.26 3.15 -7.18
CA PRO A 127 10.40 2.62 -7.91
C PRO A 127 11.34 1.78 -7.05
N ASN A 128 11.43 2.06 -5.73
CA ASN A 128 12.33 1.32 -4.85
C ASN A 128 11.74 0.00 -4.33
N LEU A 129 10.56 -0.40 -4.81
CA LEU A 129 9.92 -1.65 -4.39
C LEU A 129 10.84 -2.85 -4.62
N TYR A 130 11.46 -2.91 -5.80
CA TYR A 130 12.46 -3.91 -6.15
C TYR A 130 13.44 -3.36 -7.20
N GLU A 131 14.66 -3.02 -6.78
CA GLU A 131 15.80 -2.66 -7.65
C GLU A 131 15.50 -1.70 -8.83
N ASN A 132 14.53 -0.79 -8.67
CA ASN A 132 14.09 0.12 -9.74
C ASN A 132 13.59 -0.61 -11.02
N GLN A 133 13.03 -1.80 -10.87
CA GLN A 133 12.40 -2.57 -11.96
C GLN A 133 10.98 -2.07 -12.26
N PHE A 134 10.29 -1.59 -11.24
CA PHE A 134 8.87 -1.25 -11.30
C PHE A 134 8.65 0.26 -11.37
N HIS A 135 7.60 0.67 -12.08
CA HIS A 135 7.09 2.04 -11.97
C HIS A 135 6.27 2.20 -10.68
N GLY A 136 5.51 1.16 -10.34
CA GLY A 136 4.60 1.21 -9.21
C GLY A 136 3.56 0.10 -9.25
N PHE A 137 2.53 0.19 -8.41
CA PHE A 137 1.48 -0.83 -8.37
C PHE A 137 0.10 -0.25 -8.02
N PHE A 138 -0.94 -0.94 -8.46
CA PHE A 138 -2.31 -0.73 -8.00
C PHE A 138 -2.56 -1.60 -6.77
N ALA A 139 -3.16 -1.02 -5.73
CA ALA A 139 -3.84 -1.76 -4.66
C ALA A 139 -5.35 -1.60 -4.87
N CYS A 140 -6.07 -2.70 -5.07
CA CYS A 140 -7.50 -2.69 -5.36
C CYS A 140 -8.23 -3.75 -4.57
N PHE A 141 -9.29 -3.37 -3.86
CA PHE A 141 -10.16 -4.39 -3.30
C PHE A 141 -11.00 -5.08 -4.38
N ASP A 142 -11.34 -6.33 -4.17
CA ASP A 142 -12.30 -7.10 -4.95
C ASP A 142 -13.00 -8.16 -4.09
N ILE A 143 -13.97 -8.86 -4.66
CA ILE A 143 -14.61 -10.04 -4.07
C ILE A 143 -14.83 -11.12 -5.14
N ILE A 144 -14.50 -12.37 -4.80
CA ILE A 144 -14.74 -13.54 -5.64
C ILE A 144 -15.46 -14.59 -4.80
N GLU A 145 -16.71 -14.92 -5.13
CA GLU A 145 -17.48 -15.97 -4.41
C GLU A 145 -17.43 -15.78 -2.88
N ASP A 146 -17.77 -14.57 -2.41
CA ASP A 146 -17.72 -14.12 -1.01
C ASP A 146 -16.32 -13.98 -0.38
N MET A 147 -15.25 -14.32 -1.12
CA MET A 147 -13.87 -14.09 -0.72
C MET A 147 -13.46 -12.64 -0.96
N GLU A 148 -13.33 -11.84 0.10
CA GLU A 148 -12.77 -10.49 0.00
C GLU A 148 -11.27 -10.56 -0.30
N LEU A 149 -10.81 -9.72 -1.25
CA LEU A 149 -9.44 -9.74 -1.73
C LEU A 149 -8.86 -8.33 -1.71
N LEU A 150 -7.56 -8.23 -1.41
CA LEU A 150 -6.74 -7.10 -1.82
C LEU A 150 -5.83 -7.55 -2.96
N LYS A 151 -6.05 -6.99 -4.14
CA LYS A 151 -5.29 -7.24 -5.36
C LYS A 151 -4.14 -6.26 -5.48
N PHE A 152 -3.00 -6.78 -5.90
CA PHE A 152 -1.84 -6.01 -6.31
C PHE A 152 -1.56 -6.24 -7.79
N VAL A 153 -1.53 -5.15 -8.57
CA VAL A 153 -1.12 -5.18 -9.99
C VAL A 153 0.11 -4.30 -10.12
N ILE A 154 1.27 -4.91 -10.23
CA ILE A 154 2.57 -4.24 -10.33
C ILE A 154 2.80 -3.91 -11.80
N LEU A 155 3.16 -2.67 -12.09
CA LEU A 155 3.49 -2.18 -13.42
C LEU A 155 5.00 -2.02 -13.54
N HIS A 156 5.61 -2.73 -14.49
CA HIS A 156 7.04 -2.61 -14.80
C HIS A 156 7.35 -1.26 -15.45
N ASN A 157 8.61 -0.86 -15.40
CA ASN A 157 9.07 0.41 -15.97
C ASN A 157 8.94 0.50 -17.50
N ASP A 158 8.79 -0.62 -18.20
CA ASP A 158 8.45 -0.64 -19.62
C ASP A 158 7.03 -0.13 -19.93
N GLY A 159 6.15 -0.08 -18.91
CA GLY A 159 4.78 0.38 -19.02
C GLY A 159 3.81 -0.63 -19.66
N GLU A 160 4.26 -1.86 -19.92
CA GLU A 160 3.47 -2.92 -20.58
C GLU A 160 3.33 -4.18 -19.73
N VAL A 161 4.43 -4.63 -19.10
CA VAL A 161 4.47 -5.85 -18.31
C VAL A 161 3.85 -5.60 -16.93
N VAL A 162 3.04 -6.56 -16.49
CA VAL A 162 2.41 -6.53 -15.17
C VAL A 162 2.60 -7.84 -14.43
N ASP A 163 2.92 -7.74 -13.15
CA ASP A 163 2.87 -8.86 -12.21
C ASP A 163 1.62 -8.74 -11.34
N ILE A 164 1.05 -9.87 -10.96
CA ILE A 164 -0.21 -9.91 -10.21
C ILE A 164 -0.03 -10.74 -8.94
N HIS A 165 -0.39 -10.13 -7.82
CA HIS A 165 -0.55 -10.82 -6.55
C HIS A 165 -1.92 -10.51 -5.96
N SER A 166 -2.39 -11.35 -5.06
CA SER A 166 -3.61 -11.12 -4.29
C SER A 166 -3.48 -11.74 -2.92
N ILE A 167 -4.13 -11.14 -1.94
CA ILE A 167 -4.27 -11.71 -0.60
C ILE A 167 -5.75 -11.80 -0.25
N GLU A 168 -6.14 -12.90 0.40
CA GLU A 168 -7.49 -13.11 0.91
C GLU A 168 -7.64 -12.41 2.26
N LEU A 169 -8.63 -11.53 2.37
CA LEU A 169 -8.92 -10.76 3.58
C LEU A 169 -9.96 -11.51 4.42
N LYS A 170 -9.51 -12.14 5.51
CA LYS A 170 -10.40 -12.81 6.46
C LYS A 170 -10.51 -11.99 7.73
N SER A 171 -11.72 -11.57 8.06
CA SER A 171 -11.98 -10.88 9.34
C SER A 171 -11.53 -11.76 10.52
N GLY A 172 -10.90 -11.13 11.50
CA GLY A 172 -10.31 -11.82 12.66
C GLY A 172 -8.93 -12.44 12.42
N GLN A 173 -8.40 -12.42 11.20
CA GLN A 173 -7.01 -12.79 10.92
C GLN A 173 -6.09 -11.57 10.86
N THR A 174 -4.80 -11.83 11.02
CA THR A 174 -3.73 -10.86 10.79
C THR A 174 -3.36 -10.77 9.31
N LEU A 175 -2.78 -9.65 8.89
CA LEU A 175 -2.29 -9.47 7.52
C LEU A 175 -1.24 -10.52 7.13
N LYS A 176 -0.38 -10.95 8.08
CA LYS A 176 0.60 -12.01 7.87
C LYS A 176 -0.06 -13.35 7.50
N GLU A 177 -1.12 -13.74 8.22
CA GLU A 177 -1.87 -14.98 7.96
C GLU A 177 -2.57 -14.93 6.59
N CYS A 178 -3.21 -13.80 6.28
CA CYS A 178 -3.89 -13.56 5.02
C CYS A 178 -2.96 -13.65 3.80
N MET A 179 -1.78 -13.04 3.89
CA MET A 179 -0.80 -13.05 2.81
C MET A 179 -0.26 -14.45 2.53
N THR A 180 -0.03 -15.22 3.58
CA THR A 180 0.57 -16.55 3.47
C THR A 180 -0.38 -17.56 2.81
N THR A 181 -1.69 -17.39 2.96
CA THR A 181 -2.68 -18.39 2.54
C THR A 181 -2.78 -18.51 1.01
N LEU A 182 -3.10 -17.41 0.32
CA LEU A 182 -3.36 -17.46 -1.14
C LEU A 182 -2.07 -17.66 -1.94
N LEU A 183 -0.96 -17.03 -1.52
CA LEU A 183 0.34 -17.19 -2.19
C LEU A 183 0.84 -18.64 -2.08
N LYS A 184 0.67 -19.32 -0.95
CA LYS A 184 1.02 -20.74 -0.84
C LYS A 184 0.21 -21.62 -1.78
N ILE A 185 -1.08 -21.32 -2.00
CA ILE A 185 -1.91 -22.04 -2.96
C ILE A 185 -1.43 -21.77 -4.39
N GLN A 186 -1.13 -20.50 -4.71
CA GLN A 186 -0.64 -20.10 -6.03
C GLN A 186 0.70 -20.76 -6.40
N TYR A 187 1.58 -20.95 -5.41
CA TYR A 187 2.93 -21.45 -5.59
C TYR A 187 3.16 -22.85 -4.99
N SER A 188 2.13 -23.68 -4.84
CA SER A 188 2.26 -25.01 -4.22
C SER A 188 2.95 -26.02 -5.16
N SER A 189 4.27 -25.96 -5.30
CA SER A 189 5.10 -27.02 -5.87
C SER A 189 6.56 -26.90 -5.40
N GLN A 190 7.29 -28.02 -5.29
CA GLN A 190 8.62 -28.08 -4.68
C GLN A 190 9.71 -27.23 -5.38
N ASP A 191 9.48 -26.81 -6.63
CA ASP A 191 10.44 -26.03 -7.42
C ASP A 191 10.22 -24.50 -7.32
N VAL A 192 9.20 -24.04 -6.57
CA VAL A 192 8.71 -22.64 -6.64
C VAL A 192 8.92 -21.86 -5.34
N ASP A 193 9.61 -22.46 -4.35
CA ASP A 193 9.87 -21.83 -3.04
C ASP A 193 10.58 -20.46 -3.16
N LYS A 194 11.51 -20.30 -4.09
CA LYS A 194 12.20 -19.01 -4.31
C LYS A 194 11.28 -17.94 -4.87
N GLU A 195 10.34 -18.31 -5.76
CA GLU A 195 9.37 -17.37 -6.31
C GLU A 195 8.32 -16.99 -5.26
N LEU A 196 7.95 -17.94 -4.39
CA LEU A 196 7.09 -17.69 -3.24
C LEU A 196 7.75 -16.72 -2.25
N ASP A 197 9.01 -16.95 -1.87
CA ASP A 197 9.77 -16.05 -0.99
C ASP A 197 9.86 -14.65 -1.57
N TYR A 198 10.19 -14.54 -2.86
CA TYR A 198 10.20 -13.27 -3.59
C TYR A 198 8.83 -12.58 -3.54
N SER A 199 7.76 -13.31 -3.85
CA SER A 199 6.39 -12.77 -3.87
C SER A 199 5.94 -12.30 -2.49
N LEU A 200 6.27 -13.06 -1.44
CA LEU A 200 5.99 -12.67 -0.06
C LEU A 200 6.69 -11.36 0.29
N ILE A 201 7.99 -11.24 0.00
CA ILE A 201 8.76 -10.01 0.26
C ILE A 201 8.16 -8.81 -0.48
N VAL A 202 7.79 -8.97 -1.75
CA VAL A 202 7.21 -7.88 -2.54
C VAL A 202 5.83 -7.49 -2.01
N VAL A 203 4.97 -8.45 -1.66
CA VAL A 203 3.65 -8.17 -1.07
C VAL A 203 3.75 -7.52 0.31
N GLU A 204 4.67 -7.95 1.17
CA GLU A 204 4.92 -7.32 2.47
C GLU A 204 5.31 -5.84 2.28
N LYS A 205 6.24 -5.55 1.37
CA LYS A 205 6.64 -4.17 1.05
C LYS A 205 5.48 -3.32 0.53
N MET A 206 4.67 -3.85 -0.39
CA MET A 206 3.48 -3.16 -0.89
C MET A 206 2.48 -2.86 0.23
N LEU A 207 2.27 -3.82 1.14
CA LEU A 207 1.41 -3.65 2.31
C LEU A 207 1.92 -2.52 3.24
N GLN A 208 3.23 -2.36 3.43
CA GLN A 208 3.76 -1.26 4.24
C GLN A 208 3.34 0.12 3.70
N LEU A 209 3.33 0.30 2.38
CA LEU A 209 2.89 1.55 1.75
C LEU A 209 1.37 1.73 1.85
N VAL A 210 0.59 0.67 1.64
CA VAL A 210 -0.87 0.69 1.82
C VAL A 210 -1.23 1.06 3.25
N LEU A 211 -0.57 0.46 4.24
CA LEU A 211 -0.75 0.75 5.66
C LEU A 211 -0.43 2.20 6.00
N TYR A 212 0.62 2.76 5.39
CA TYR A 212 0.95 4.17 5.62
C TYR A 212 -0.15 5.10 5.12
N VAL A 213 -0.70 4.84 3.94
CA VAL A 213 -1.85 5.62 3.43
C VAL A 213 -3.11 5.44 4.29
N CYS A 214 -3.28 4.28 4.93
CA CYS A 214 -4.36 4.02 5.88
C CYS A 214 -4.17 4.67 7.25
N ALA A 215 -2.95 5.15 7.58
CA ALA A 215 -2.65 5.67 8.91
C ALA A 215 -3.22 7.08 9.13
N GLU A 216 -3.81 7.31 10.30
CA GLU A 216 -4.45 8.59 10.65
C GLU A 216 -3.43 9.75 10.70
N ASN A 217 -2.19 9.44 11.04
CA ASN A 217 -1.10 10.41 11.11
C ASN A 217 -0.17 10.37 9.89
N ALA A 218 -0.64 9.81 8.77
CA ALA A 218 0.11 9.76 7.53
C ALA A 218 0.45 11.18 7.04
N ASP A 219 1.71 11.39 6.69
CA ASP A 219 2.18 12.62 6.11
C ASP A 219 1.91 12.63 4.61
N ILE A 220 0.74 13.12 4.20
CA ILE A 220 0.27 13.15 2.81
C ILE A 220 -0.05 14.59 2.43
N GLN A 221 0.56 15.10 1.35
CA GLN A 221 0.33 16.43 0.81
C GLN A 221 -0.14 16.34 -0.64
N ASN A 222 -0.96 17.29 -1.08
CA ASN A 222 -1.21 17.44 -2.51
C ASN A 222 0.09 17.86 -3.19
N ALA A 223 0.54 17.08 -4.18
CA ALA A 223 1.79 17.34 -4.91
C ALA A 223 1.73 18.63 -5.75
N ASP A 224 0.52 19.08 -6.10
CA ASP A 224 0.29 20.32 -6.84
C ASP A 224 -0.89 21.09 -6.22
N PRO A 225 -0.67 21.79 -5.08
CA PRO A 225 -1.73 22.49 -4.37
C PRO A 225 -2.43 23.58 -5.20
N GLY A 226 -1.74 24.12 -6.22
CA GLY A 226 -2.27 25.15 -7.12
C GLY A 226 -3.09 24.60 -8.28
N ARG A 227 -3.04 23.28 -8.54
CA ARG A 227 -3.76 22.65 -9.63
C ARG A 227 -5.10 22.12 -9.17
N ASN A 228 -6.15 22.68 -9.77
CA ASN A 228 -7.49 22.14 -9.64
C ASN A 228 -7.60 20.81 -10.40
N THR A 229 -7.46 19.69 -9.69
CA THR A 229 -7.75 18.37 -10.28
C THR A 229 -9.21 18.32 -10.70
N VAL A 230 -9.43 18.02 -11.98
CA VAL A 230 -10.79 17.93 -12.54
C VAL A 230 -11.41 16.63 -12.02
N LYS A 231 -12.37 16.74 -11.10
CA LYS A 231 -13.18 15.60 -10.63
C LYS A 231 -14.45 15.47 -11.48
N PRO A 232 -14.57 14.43 -12.34
CA PRO A 232 -15.75 14.27 -13.20
C PRO A 232 -17.01 14.01 -12.38
N LYS A 233 -18.12 14.67 -12.73
CA LYS A 233 -19.41 14.52 -12.02
C LYS A 233 -20.14 13.20 -12.28
N ALA A 234 -19.76 12.49 -13.35
CA ALA A 234 -20.39 11.23 -13.77
C ALA A 234 -19.38 10.41 -14.58
N ILE A 235 -19.57 9.08 -14.63
CA ILE A 235 -18.67 8.14 -15.32
C ILE A 235 -18.48 8.51 -16.79
N ARG A 236 -19.56 8.90 -17.48
CA ARG A 236 -19.54 9.36 -18.89
C ARG A 236 -18.69 10.61 -19.14
N ASN A 237 -18.36 11.37 -18.10
CA ASN A 237 -17.59 12.62 -18.21
C ASN A 237 -16.09 12.42 -17.99
N ILE A 238 -15.67 11.22 -17.61
CA ILE A 238 -14.26 10.88 -17.38
C ILE A 238 -13.56 10.77 -18.73
N LYS A 239 -12.44 11.49 -18.91
CA LYS A 239 -11.71 11.60 -20.20
C LYS A 239 -10.36 10.89 -20.22
N ASP A 240 -9.94 10.32 -19.10
CA ASP A 240 -8.69 9.56 -18.96
C ASP A 240 -7.47 10.37 -19.38
N LYS A 241 -7.44 11.60 -18.89
CA LYS A 241 -6.34 12.54 -19.11
C LYS A 241 -5.58 12.77 -17.82
N TYR A 242 -4.29 13.06 -17.95
CA TYR A 242 -3.40 13.34 -16.83
C TYR A 242 -3.93 14.43 -15.87
N ARG A 243 -4.73 15.39 -16.36
CA ARG A 243 -5.42 16.42 -15.54
C ARG A 243 -6.48 15.92 -14.57
N GLU A 244 -6.91 14.68 -14.70
CA GLU A 244 -7.86 14.05 -13.78
C GLU A 244 -7.15 13.30 -12.64
N ILE A 245 -5.82 13.16 -12.71
CA ILE A 245 -5.03 12.48 -11.67
C ILE A 245 -4.89 13.39 -10.46
N SER A 246 -5.20 12.84 -9.28
CA SER A 246 -4.86 13.46 -7.99
C SER A 246 -3.56 12.83 -7.50
N ARG A 247 -2.47 13.59 -7.51
CA ARG A 247 -1.15 13.12 -7.05
C ARG A 247 -0.86 13.64 -5.66
N TRP A 248 -0.34 12.77 -4.81
CA TRP A 248 -0.03 13.06 -3.42
C TRP A 248 1.42 12.73 -3.13
N ASP A 249 2.15 13.70 -2.56
CA ASP A 249 3.48 13.47 -2.03
C ASP A 249 3.38 12.94 -0.61
N VAL A 250 4.15 11.91 -0.29
CA VAL A 250 4.00 11.15 0.94
C VAL A 250 5.33 11.05 1.69
N GLY A 251 5.32 11.42 2.98
CA GLY A 251 6.47 11.28 3.89
C GLY A 251 7.47 12.44 3.89
N ASN A 252 7.30 13.45 3.03
CA ASN A 252 8.24 14.58 2.88
C ASN A 252 8.55 15.31 4.20
N ASN A 253 7.54 15.64 5.01
CA ASN A 253 7.74 16.33 6.28
C ASN A 253 8.31 15.38 7.34
N VAL A 254 7.90 14.12 7.35
CA VAL A 254 8.47 13.10 8.24
C VAL A 254 9.97 12.96 7.99
N ILE A 255 10.37 12.78 6.74
CA ILE A 255 11.79 12.68 6.35
C ILE A 255 12.52 13.98 6.63
N LYS A 256 11.93 15.14 6.34
CA LYS A 256 12.53 16.45 6.69
C LYS A 256 12.77 16.58 8.19
N ARG A 257 11.82 16.16 9.04
CA ARG A 257 11.99 16.15 10.51
C ARG A 257 13.10 15.21 10.95
N ILE A 258 13.16 14.01 10.37
CA ILE A 258 14.23 13.03 10.64
C ILE A 258 15.60 13.60 10.26
N ARG A 259 15.73 14.19 9.06
CA ARG A 259 16.98 14.83 8.59
C ARG A 259 17.38 16.01 9.48
N ASN A 260 16.42 16.84 9.90
CA ASN A 260 16.68 17.99 10.78
C ASN A 260 17.14 17.56 12.17
N HIS A 261 16.54 16.50 12.73
CA HIS A 261 16.98 15.93 14.00
C HIS A 261 18.44 15.46 13.92
N LYS A 262 18.82 14.78 12.83
CA LYS A 262 20.23 14.40 12.58
C LYS A 262 21.17 15.62 12.49
N LYS A 263 20.74 16.71 11.82
CA LYS A 263 21.57 17.92 11.61
C LYS A 263 21.75 18.80 12.85
N ALA A 264 20.67 19.04 13.60
CA ALA A 264 20.73 19.83 14.84
C ALA A 264 21.71 19.20 15.84
N HIS A 265 21.79 17.87 15.87
CA HIS A 265 22.76 17.17 16.68
C HIS A 265 24.20 17.35 16.18
N ASN A 266 24.48 17.13 14.88
CA ASN A 266 25.85 17.32 14.35
C ASN A 266 26.43 18.74 14.56
N THR A 267 25.57 19.76 14.64
CA THR A 267 26.00 21.15 14.85
C THR A 267 26.27 21.46 16.33
N THR A 268 25.60 20.76 17.25
CA THR A 268 25.82 20.91 18.71
C THR A 268 27.12 20.23 19.13
N THR A 269 27.46 19.08 18.54
CA THR A 269 28.72 18.37 18.80
C THR A 269 29.98 19.15 18.39
N LEU A 270 29.88 20.07 17.43
CA LEU A 270 30.97 20.94 17.00
C LEU A 270 31.12 22.22 17.85
N ALA A 271 30.10 22.58 18.62
CA ALA A 271 30.09 23.78 19.46
C ALA A 271 30.47 23.49 20.93
N GLU A 272 30.50 22.22 21.33
CA GLU A 272 30.77 21.78 22.71
C GLU A 272 32.21 21.28 22.95
N THR A 273 33.08 21.30 21.94
CA THR A 273 34.51 20.94 22.10
C THR A 273 35.38 22.01 22.80
N ASP A 274 34.83 23.16 23.22
CA ASP A 274 35.61 24.28 23.79
C ASP A 274 35.16 24.76 25.18
N LYS A 275 34.58 23.90 26.03
CA LYS A 275 34.36 24.24 27.46
C LYS A 275 34.59 23.06 28.40
N GLU A 276 35.86 22.72 28.59
CA GLU A 276 36.31 22.16 29.87
C GLU A 276 36.54 23.28 30.91
N GLU A 277 36.44 22.89 32.18
CA GLU A 277 36.69 23.66 33.43
C GLU A 277 35.52 24.48 34.01
N ASN A 278 34.73 23.87 34.91
CA ASN A 278 34.99 23.93 36.36
C ASN A 278 33.92 23.23 37.21
N ASN A 279 34.38 22.45 38.19
CA ASN A 279 33.63 21.88 39.31
C ASN A 279 32.96 22.95 40.17
N ASP A 280 31.74 22.72 40.67
CA ASP A 280 31.54 22.49 42.12
C ASP A 280 30.15 21.90 42.46
N GLN A 281 30.13 21.27 43.62
CA GLN A 281 29.18 20.29 44.15
C GLN A 281 27.84 20.86 44.63
N THR A 282 26.81 20.00 44.62
CA THR A 282 25.91 19.64 45.77
C THR A 282 24.44 19.43 45.36
N ALA A 283 24.09 18.19 45.01
CA ALA A 283 22.79 17.60 45.29
C ALA A 283 22.91 16.09 45.08
N SER A 284 22.66 15.29 46.12
CA SER A 284 22.58 13.83 46.03
C SER A 284 21.55 13.45 44.97
N PRO A 285 21.93 12.79 43.85
CA PRO A 285 20.95 12.34 42.88
C PRO A 285 20.31 11.07 43.44
N ILE A 286 18.99 11.10 43.58
CA ILE A 286 18.13 9.90 43.54
C ILE A 286 18.70 8.98 42.46
N GLU A 287 18.96 7.71 42.78
CA GLU A 287 19.44 6.68 41.82
C GLU A 287 18.47 6.61 40.63
N ARG A 288 18.71 7.47 39.64
CA ARG A 288 18.06 7.36 38.34
C ARG A 288 18.77 6.21 37.66
N HIS A 289 18.08 5.08 37.56
CA HIS A 289 18.51 3.99 36.69
C HIS A 289 18.89 4.61 35.34
N HIS A 290 20.19 4.58 35.02
CA HIS A 290 20.71 5.12 33.78
C HIS A 290 20.24 4.21 32.65
N VAL A 291 19.13 4.56 32.01
CA VAL A 291 18.60 3.80 30.88
C VAL A 291 19.53 4.02 29.70
N THR A 292 20.17 2.94 29.26
CA THR A 292 21.14 2.95 28.17
C THR A 292 20.58 3.63 26.92
N PRO A 293 21.38 4.46 26.23
CA PRO A 293 21.03 5.01 24.93
C PRO A 293 20.66 3.90 23.94
N HIS A 294 19.52 4.00 23.28
CA HIS A 294 19.06 2.99 22.30
C HIS A 294 18.19 3.61 21.21
N VAL A 295 17.90 2.83 20.17
CA VAL A 295 16.97 3.21 19.11
C VAL A 295 15.63 2.54 19.34
N ARG A 296 14.56 3.32 19.45
CA ARG A 296 13.19 2.81 19.29
C ARG A 296 12.87 2.85 17.79
N ARG A 297 12.83 1.68 17.15
CA ARG A 297 12.51 1.55 15.72
C ARG A 297 11.11 2.09 15.40
N GLY A 298 10.93 2.49 14.15
CA GLY A 298 9.61 2.81 13.64
C GLY A 298 8.73 1.56 13.62
N HIS A 299 7.46 1.72 13.96
CA HIS A 299 6.53 0.59 14.03
C HIS A 299 5.08 1.05 13.89
N TRP A 300 4.22 0.09 13.55
CA TRP A 300 2.78 0.27 13.54
C TRP A 300 2.19 0.20 14.94
N GLN A 301 1.24 1.08 15.22
CA GLN A 301 0.41 1.03 16.41
C GLN A 301 -1.05 1.15 16.00
N SER A 302 -1.91 0.28 16.51
CA SER A 302 -3.36 0.37 16.31
C SER A 302 -4.13 0.40 17.63
N TYR A 303 -5.31 1.00 17.61
CA TYR A 303 -6.23 1.02 18.75
C TYR A 303 -7.68 1.19 18.28
N TRP A 304 -8.62 0.60 19.02
CA TRP A 304 -10.04 0.71 18.72
C TRP A 304 -10.64 1.99 19.31
N VAL A 305 -11.43 2.70 18.51
CA VAL A 305 -12.22 3.86 18.93
C VAL A 305 -13.70 3.52 18.81
N GLY A 306 -14.47 3.89 19.85
CA GLY A 306 -15.89 3.65 19.95
C GLY A 306 -16.26 2.86 21.22
N LYS A 307 -17.55 2.85 21.55
CA LYS A 307 -18.06 2.25 22.78
C LYS A 307 -17.90 0.74 22.80
N LYS A 308 -17.69 0.21 24.01
CA LYS A 308 -17.50 -1.23 24.19
C LYS A 308 -18.77 -2.06 24.21
N ASP A 309 -19.90 -1.41 24.43
CA ASP A 309 -21.24 -1.99 24.68
C ASP A 309 -21.98 -2.44 23.41
N GLY A 310 -21.38 -2.29 22.23
CA GLY A 310 -21.99 -2.66 20.95
C GLY A 310 -23.05 -1.67 20.47
N SER A 311 -23.20 -0.50 21.10
CA SER A 311 -24.14 0.53 20.64
C SER A 311 -23.70 1.26 19.37
N GLU A 312 -22.44 1.11 18.97
CA GLU A 312 -21.90 1.63 17.71
C GLU A 312 -20.82 0.68 17.15
N GLU A 313 -20.61 0.72 15.84
CA GLU A 313 -19.51 0.01 15.19
C GLU A 313 -18.19 0.69 15.55
N ARG A 314 -17.25 -0.07 16.14
CA ARG A 314 -15.94 0.47 16.49
C ARG A 314 -15.07 0.61 15.26
N ARG A 315 -14.29 1.68 15.22
CA ARG A 315 -13.30 1.94 14.16
C ARG A 315 -11.90 1.60 14.67
N LEU A 316 -11.15 0.82 13.90
CA LEU A 316 -9.75 0.56 14.18
C LEU A 316 -8.91 1.71 13.64
N VAL A 317 -8.23 2.44 14.52
CA VAL A 317 -7.32 3.53 14.13
C VAL A 317 -5.92 2.96 14.00
N LEU A 318 -5.29 3.21 12.85
CA LEU A 318 -3.87 2.90 12.61
C LEU A 318 -3.04 4.17 12.71
N ARG A 319 -1.87 4.07 13.34
CA ARG A 319 -0.84 5.10 13.36
C ARG A 319 0.54 4.51 13.09
N TRP A 320 1.35 5.24 12.34
CA TRP A 320 2.76 4.91 12.18
C TRP A 320 3.60 5.73 13.15
N LYS A 321 4.43 5.09 13.96
CA LYS A 321 5.37 5.76 14.84
C LYS A 321 6.73 5.81 14.17
N HIS A 322 7.27 7.01 13.96
CA HIS A 322 8.64 7.16 13.47
C HIS A 322 9.65 6.67 14.51
N PHE A 323 10.84 6.29 14.05
CA PHE A 323 11.93 5.92 14.94
C PHE A 323 12.39 7.12 15.78
N ILE A 324 12.92 6.86 16.97
CA ILE A 324 13.54 7.87 17.82
C ILE A 324 14.80 7.30 18.47
N TYR A 325 15.79 8.16 18.68
CA TYR A 325 16.86 7.87 19.63
C TYR A 325 16.33 8.15 21.05
N VAL A 326 16.52 7.20 21.95
CA VAL A 326 16.10 7.29 23.36
C VAL A 326 17.37 7.38 24.18
N ASN A 327 17.50 8.47 24.94
CA ASN A 327 18.72 8.79 25.71
C ASN A 327 20.01 8.82 24.87
N ALA A 328 19.87 8.93 23.54
CA ALA A 328 20.96 9.10 22.59
C ALA A 328 20.62 10.30 21.72
N ASP A 329 21.63 11.08 21.38
CA ASP A 329 21.51 12.20 20.44
C ASP A 329 21.79 11.77 19.00
N GLY A 330 22.22 10.52 18.79
CA GLY A 330 22.53 9.97 17.48
C GLY A 330 23.10 8.56 17.55
N PRO A 331 23.46 7.97 16.40
CA PRO A 331 24.00 6.62 16.34
C PRO A 331 25.35 6.50 17.06
N ASP A 332 26.16 7.58 17.08
CA ASP A 332 27.47 7.60 17.75
C ASP A 332 27.36 7.53 19.29
N ALA A 333 26.21 7.89 19.84
CA ALA A 333 25.92 7.78 21.28
C ALA A 333 25.38 6.39 21.66
N LEU A 334 25.16 5.49 20.70
CA LEU A 334 24.69 4.14 20.96
C LEU A 334 25.85 3.25 21.43
N PRO A 335 25.62 2.36 22.40
CA PRO A 335 26.64 1.41 22.82
C PRO A 335 27.00 0.46 21.67
N VAL A 336 28.30 0.25 21.45
CA VAL A 336 28.80 -0.76 20.52
C VAL A 336 28.35 -2.13 20.99
N THR A 337 27.48 -2.79 20.22
CA THR A 337 27.01 -4.14 20.52
C THR A 337 27.79 -5.14 19.66
N ILE A 338 28.68 -5.93 20.28
CA ILE A 338 29.39 -7.02 19.60
C ILE A 338 28.60 -8.31 19.85
N ASN A 339 27.87 -8.78 18.84
CA ASN A 339 27.23 -10.09 18.88
C ASN A 339 28.27 -11.17 18.53
N CYS A 340 28.86 -11.80 19.54
CA CYS A 340 29.69 -12.98 19.33
C CYS A 340 28.82 -14.15 18.89
N ILE A 341 28.89 -14.53 17.61
CA ILE A 341 28.24 -15.73 17.09
C ILE A 341 29.06 -16.94 17.57
N GLN A 342 28.49 -17.78 18.43
CA GLN A 342 29.08 -19.07 18.78
C GLN A 342 29.04 -19.98 17.54
N LYS A 343 30.20 -20.55 17.19
CA LYS A 343 30.38 -21.47 16.06
C LYS A 343 29.76 -22.84 16.34
#